data_AF-A0ABD0P3B0-F1
#
_entry.id   AF-A0ABD0P3B0-F1
#
_cell.length_a   1.000
_cell.length_b   1.000
_cell.length_c   1.000
_cell.angle_alpha   90.00
_cell.angle_beta   90.00
_cell.angle_gamma   90.00
#
_symmetry.space_group_name_H-M   'P 1'
#
loop_
_entity.id
_entity.type
_entity.pdbx_description
1 polymer ?
#
loop_
_entity_poly.entity_id
_entity_poly.type
_entity_poly.pdbx_seq_one_letter_code
_entity_poly.pdbx_strand_id
1 'polypeptide(L)'
;SGNDDIAFHFNPRMDQKVAMNSFRNGGWEAEESVSDNPFKKGEAFEMFTVIKTEGYQVYVNGNELYTFKHRIPLEKVTMLNINGDVGVNLFGYIK
;
A
#
# COMPACT_ATOMS: atom_id res chain seq x y z
N SER A 1 -3.84 4.71 -16.94
CA SER A 1 -4.54 5.89 -17.51
C SER A 1 -4.91 6.82 -16.37
N GLY A 2 -4.92 8.14 -16.54
CA GLY A 2 -5.17 9.11 -15.44
C GLY A 2 -6.56 9.09 -14.79
N ASN A 3 -7.33 8.01 -14.96
CA ASN A 3 -8.72 7.83 -14.50
C ASN A 3 -8.99 6.42 -13.93
N ASP A 4 -7.97 5.59 -13.74
CA ASP A 4 -8.18 4.24 -13.21
C ASP A 4 -8.39 4.30 -11.69
N ASP A 5 -9.40 3.58 -11.19
CA ASP A 5 -9.62 3.45 -9.75
C ASP A 5 -8.43 2.75 -9.08
N ILE A 6 -8.04 3.23 -7.89
CA ILE A 6 -7.00 2.62 -7.06
C ILE A 6 -7.68 2.02 -5.83
N ALA A 7 -7.72 0.69 -5.78
CA ALA A 7 -8.32 -0.03 -4.65
C ALA A 7 -7.54 0.16 -3.34
N PHE A 8 -6.22 0.25 -3.44
CA PHE A 8 -5.32 0.43 -2.32
C PHE A 8 -4.07 1.18 -2.77
N HIS A 9 -3.91 2.40 -2.28
CA HIS A 9 -2.70 3.20 -2.41
C HIS A 9 -1.99 3.23 -1.06
N PHE A 10 -0.75 2.75 -1.04
CA PHE A 10 0.10 2.73 0.14
C PHE A 10 1.28 3.68 -0.08
N ASN A 11 1.40 4.72 0.75
CA ASN A 11 2.35 5.81 0.54
C ASN A 11 3.13 6.14 1.82
N PRO A 12 4.32 5.55 2.00
CA PRO A 12 5.25 5.98 3.04
C PRO A 12 5.73 7.41 2.80
N ARG A 13 5.30 8.36 3.63
CA ARG A 13 5.84 9.71 3.68
C ARG A 13 6.96 9.72 4.71
N MET A 14 8.20 9.57 4.23
CA MET A 14 9.42 9.50 5.04
C MET A 14 9.45 10.59 6.11
N ASP A 15 9.94 10.25 7.31
CA ASP A 15 10.02 11.12 8.49
C ASP A 15 8.67 11.69 8.99
N GLN A 16 7.55 11.18 8.49
CA GLN A 16 6.21 11.58 8.91
C GLN A 16 5.34 10.37 9.27
N LYS A 17 4.68 9.79 8.27
CA LYS A 17 3.63 8.79 8.45
C LYS A 17 3.50 7.92 7.21
N VAL A 18 2.89 6.76 7.36
CA VAL A 18 2.39 6.00 6.21
C VAL A 18 0.95 6.41 5.95
N ALA A 19 0.67 6.92 4.76
CA ALA A 19 -0.69 7.29 4.34
C ALA A 19 -1.25 6.22 3.41
N MET A 20 -2.50 5.82 3.67
CA MET A 20 -3.23 4.84 2.88
C MET A 20 -4.56 5.42 2.44
N ASN A 21 -4.93 5.14 1.19
CA ASN A 21 -6.19 5.61 0.65
C ASN A 21 -6.62 4.75 -0.54
N SER A 22 -7.80 5.06 -1.05
CA SER A 22 -8.33 4.59 -2.32
C SER A 22 -8.65 5.79 -3.19
N PHE A 23 -8.57 5.59 -4.49
CA PHE A 23 -8.96 6.59 -5.49
C PHE A 23 -10.12 6.02 -6.29
N ARG A 24 -11.27 6.70 -6.28
CA ARG A 24 -12.49 6.25 -6.95
C ARG A 24 -13.18 7.41 -7.63
N ASN A 25 -13.71 7.17 -8.83
CA ASN A 25 -14.50 8.16 -9.57
C ASN A 25 -13.77 9.52 -9.72
N GLY A 26 -12.45 9.49 -9.92
CA GLY A 26 -11.65 10.70 -10.12
C GLY A 26 -11.25 11.44 -8.84
N GLY A 27 -11.46 10.87 -7.65
CA GLY A 27 -11.10 11.51 -6.38
C GLY A 27 -10.50 10.55 -5.34
N TRP A 28 -9.66 11.10 -4.46
CA TRP A 28 -9.21 10.42 -3.25
C TRP A 28 -10.34 10.33 -2.23
N GLU A 29 -10.49 9.17 -1.59
CA GLU A 29 -11.44 8.98 -0.49
C GLU A 29 -10.82 9.46 0.85
N ALA A 30 -11.39 9.05 1.99
CA ALA A 30 -10.84 9.41 3.30
C ALA A 30 -9.47 8.75 3.54
N GLU A 31 -8.45 9.54 3.85
CA GLU A 31 -7.09 9.05 4.16
C GLU A 31 -7.07 8.36 5.53
N GLU A 32 -6.46 7.17 5.57
CA GLU A 32 -6.06 6.48 6.79
C GLU A 32 -4.54 6.63 6.95
N SER A 33 -4.02 6.74 8.17
CA SER A 33 -2.57 6.85 8.36
C SER A 33 -2.05 6.26 9.65
N VAL A 34 -0.81 5.75 9.60
CA VAL A 34 -0.06 5.25 10.74
C VAL A 34 1.14 6.17 10.97
N SER A 35 1.30 6.67 12.20
CA SER A 35 2.42 7.55 12.58
C SER A 35 3.73 6.80 12.77
N ASP A 36 3.68 5.52 13.13
CA ASP A 36 4.85 4.66 13.21
C ASP A 36 5.30 4.26 11.80
N ASN A 37 6.21 5.06 11.24
CA ASN A 37 6.70 4.86 9.88
C ASN A 37 8.02 4.07 9.89
N PRO A 38 8.03 2.79 9.47
CA PRO A 38 9.25 1.97 9.48
C PRO A 38 10.21 2.26 8.32
N PHE A 39 9.84 3.13 7.38
CA PHE A 39 10.64 3.41 6.19
C PHE A 39 11.62 4.55 6.43
N LYS A 40 12.90 4.32 6.09
CA LYS A 40 13.98 5.30 6.21
C LYS A 40 14.79 5.39 4.94
N LYS A 41 15.24 6.60 4.61
CA LYS A 41 16.02 6.86 3.41
C LYS A 41 17.35 6.09 3.44
N GLY A 42 17.60 5.29 2.40
CA GLY A 42 18.84 4.52 2.24
C GLY A 42 18.88 3.19 3.01
N GLU A 43 17.87 2.88 3.81
CA GLU A 43 17.74 1.58 4.47
C GLU A 43 16.94 0.61 3.61
N ALA A 44 17.34 -0.66 3.62
CA ALA A 44 16.57 -1.72 3.00
C ALA A 44 15.32 -2.02 3.83
N PHE A 45 14.25 -2.46 3.17
CA PHE A 45 13.03 -2.92 3.82
C PHE A 45 12.52 -4.18 3.13
N GLU A 46 11.79 -4.99 3.89
CA GLU A 46 10.94 -6.05 3.37
C GLU A 46 9.48 -5.66 3.60
N MET A 47 8.68 -5.75 2.55
CA MET A 47 7.24 -5.50 2.62
C MET A 47 6.51 -6.65 1.92
N PHE A 48 5.47 -7.17 2.57
CA PHE A 48 4.50 -8.03 1.92
C PHE A 48 3.09 -7.63 2.35
N THR A 49 2.14 -7.80 1.43
CA THR A 49 0.73 -7.51 1.65
C THR A 49 -0.05 -8.81 1.52
N VAL A 50 -0.67 -9.24 2.61
CA VAL A 50 -1.55 -10.39 2.64
C VAL A 50 -2.96 -9.92 2.31
N ILE A 51 -3.54 -10.52 1.27
CA ILE A 51 -4.91 -10.22 0.89
C ILE A 51 -5.84 -11.13 1.69
N LYS A 52 -6.60 -10.53 2.61
CA LYS A 52 -7.59 -11.24 3.42
C LYS A 52 -9.00 -10.78 3.07
N THR A 53 -10.00 -11.46 3.60
CA THR A 53 -11.41 -11.10 3.37
C THR A 53 -11.78 -9.72 3.90
N GLU A 54 -11.12 -9.28 4.98
CA GLU A 54 -11.34 -7.98 5.61
C GLU A 54 -10.61 -6.83 4.91
N GLY A 55 -9.50 -7.09 4.22
CA GLY A 55 -8.66 -6.05 3.67
C GLY A 55 -7.26 -6.48 3.22
N TYR A 56 -6.44 -5.47 2.96
CA TYR A 56 -5.01 -5.56 2.67
C TYR A 56 -4.25 -5.47 3.99
N GLN A 57 -3.71 -6.58 4.48
CA GLN A 57 -2.90 -6.60 5.69
C GLN A 57 -1.43 -6.44 5.31
N VAL A 58 -0.83 -5.34 5.74
CA VAL A 58 0.54 -4.95 5.39
C VAL A 58 1.50 -5.32 6.51
N TYR A 59 2.57 -6.01 6.14
CA TYR A 59 3.70 -6.29 6.99
C TYR A 59 4.94 -5.56 6.48
N VAL A 60 5.71 -4.97 7.39
CA VAL A 60 6.99 -4.34 7.09
C VAL A 60 8.04 -4.83 8.09
N ASN A 61 9.17 -5.31 7.58
CA ASN A 61 10.29 -5.81 8.38
C ASN A 61 9.85 -6.83 9.45
N GLY A 62 8.98 -7.78 9.06
CA GLY A 62 8.46 -8.85 9.92
C GLY A 62 7.33 -8.46 10.87
N ASN A 63 6.95 -7.18 10.97
CA ASN A 63 5.89 -6.72 11.86
C ASN A 63 4.64 -6.31 11.07
N GLU A 64 3.46 -6.58 11.63
CA GLU A 64 2.21 -6.04 11.07
C GLU A 64 2.17 -4.53 11.28
N LEU A 65 1.99 -3.78 10.19
CA LEU A 65 1.89 -2.33 10.23
C LEU A 65 0.42 -1.88 10.28
N TYR A 66 -0.40 -2.42 9.38
CA TYR A 66 -1.78 -1.98 9.23
C TYR A 66 -2.65 -2.97 8.43
N THR A 67 -3.96 -2.96 8.69
CA THR A 67 -4.95 -3.61 7.82
C THR A 67 -5.88 -2.57 7.21
N PHE A 68 -5.72 -2.30 5.91
CA PHE A 68 -6.60 -1.40 5.16
C PHE A 68 -7.82 -2.16 4.63
N LYS A 69 -9.02 -1.78 5.07
CA LYS A 69 -10.25 -2.50 4.69
C LYS A 69 -10.56 -2.34 3.21
N HIS A 70 -11.08 -3.40 2.58
CA HIS A 70 -11.48 -3.34 1.18
C HIS A 70 -12.56 -2.28 0.95
N ARG A 71 -12.26 -1.27 0.12
CA ARG A 71 -13.22 -0.26 -0.36
C ARG A 71 -13.69 -0.52 -1.79
N ILE A 72 -12.90 -1.29 -2.54
CA ILE A 72 -13.20 -1.79 -3.89
C ILE A 72 -13.09 -3.32 -3.83
N PRO A 73 -14.01 -4.08 -4.46
CA PRO A 73 -13.92 -5.53 -4.54
C PRO A 73 -12.58 -5.99 -5.13
N LEU A 74 -11.95 -6.96 -4.49
CA LEU A 74 -10.62 -7.47 -4.88
C LEU A 74 -10.61 -7.98 -6.32
N GLU A 75 -11.73 -8.53 -6.80
CA GLU A 75 -11.88 -9.09 -8.14
C GLU A 75 -11.72 -8.03 -9.23
N LYS A 76 -11.81 -6.74 -8.88
CA LYS A 76 -11.57 -5.62 -9.81
C LYS A 76 -10.10 -5.21 -9.88
N VAL A 77 -9.25 -5.70 -8.99
CA VAL A 77 -7.82 -5.36 -8.95
C VAL A 77 -7.08 -6.19 -10.00
N THR A 78 -6.51 -5.51 -11.00
CA THR A 78 -5.85 -6.16 -12.14
C THR A 78 -4.39 -5.78 -12.29
N MET A 79 -3.94 -4.76 -11.55
CA MET A 79 -2.61 -4.17 -11.70
C MET A 79 -2.04 -3.81 -10.34
N LEU A 80 -0.74 -4.10 -10.16
CA LEU A 80 0.08 -3.53 -9.11
C LEU A 80 1.03 -2.52 -9.74
N ASN A 81 1.14 -1.35 -9.13
CA ASN A 81 2.07 -0.31 -9.53
C ASN A 81 3.01 0.00 -8.36
N ILE A 82 4.31 0.03 -8.63
CA ILE A 82 5.34 0.50 -7.70
C ILE A 82 5.96 1.75 -8.31
N ASN A 83 5.83 2.86 -7.62
CA ASN A 83 6.28 4.18 -8.08
C ASN A 83 6.96 4.95 -6.93
N GLY A 84 7.79 5.92 -7.28
CA GLY A 84 8.58 6.74 -6.36
C GLY A 84 10.05 6.35 -6.33
N ASP A 85 10.78 6.92 -5.38
CA ASP A 85 12.21 6.73 -5.19
C ASP A 85 12.51 5.42 -4.44
N VAL A 86 12.29 4.28 -5.11
CA VAL A 86 12.46 2.94 -4.54
C VAL A 86 13.32 2.05 -5.44
N GLY A 87 14.33 1.41 -4.83
CA GLY A 87 15.08 0.33 -5.46
C GLY A 87 14.40 -1.02 -5.18
N VAL A 88 13.96 -1.72 -6.23
CA VAL A 88 13.31 -3.04 -6.10
C VAL A 88 14.33 -4.13 -6.39
N ASN A 89 14.77 -4.85 -5.34
CA ASN A 89 15.70 -5.97 -5.47
C ASN A 89 14.99 -7.29 -5.81
N LEU A 90 13.86 -7.54 -5.13
CA LEU A 90 13.03 -8.72 -5.35
C LEU A 90 11.57 -8.29 -5.32
N PHE A 91 10.80 -8.80 -6.27
CA PHE A 91 9.36 -8.65 -6.32
C PHE A 91 8.75 -9.99 -6.71
N GLY A 92 7.66 -10.36 -6.04
CA GLY A 92 6.90 -11.56 -6.34
C GLY A 92 5.50 -11.47 -5.75
N TYR A 93 4.60 -12.29 -6.28
CA TYR A 93 3.30 -12.54 -5.71
C TYR A 93 3.11 -14.06 -5.60
N ILE A 94 2.42 -14.49 -4.56
CA ILE A 94 2.07 -15.89 -4.33
C ILE A 94 0.56 -16.00 -4.51
N LYS A 95 0.12 -17.03 -5.22
CA LYS A 95 -1.31 -17.37 -5.37
C LYS A 95 -1.73 -18.37 -4.31
#